data_AF-A0AAN6PR77-F1
#
_entry.id   AF-A0AAN6PR77-F1
#
_cell.length_a   1.000
_cell.length_b   1.000
_cell.length_c   1.000
_cell.angle_alpha   90.00
_cell.angle_beta   90.00
_cell.angle_gamma   90.00
#
_symmetry.space_group_name_H-M   'P 1'
#
loop_
_entity.id
_entity.type
_entity.pdbx_description
1 polymer ?
#
loop_
_entity_poly.entity_id
_entity_poly.type
_entity_poly.pdbx_seq_one_letter_code
_entity_poly.pdbx_strand_id
1 'polypeptide(L)'
;MPELHSLLESTGKAILHNSQQLTSQLARQLEEGIRDVQSSLDALLQGRTPITFTGYFGPGPSPGPSQVPGLVPGLDQPSLQAPAGPPIITGLPKAFTVQDVWKQWAEGFAGQPAIQGLEERWGARWRPGNAVKVQFCRRKVIWDALLGRIAQGKSEEEAIAELEVLRAGKSVNQLVDKLRQRRRRHRHSVE
;
A
#
# COMPACT_ATOMS: atom_id res chain seq x y z
N MET A 1 28.60 -15.61 48.87
CA MET A 1 28.00 -14.71 47.86
C MET A 1 27.02 -15.46 46.93
N PRO A 2 25.91 -16.07 47.42
CA PRO A 2 24.99 -16.84 46.57
C PRO A 2 23.84 -16.02 45.93
N GLU A 3 23.51 -14.85 46.47
CA GLU A 3 22.35 -14.03 46.07
C GLU A 3 22.41 -13.52 44.62
N LEU A 4 23.61 -13.20 44.12
CA LEU A 4 23.78 -12.61 42.78
C LEU A 4 23.51 -13.61 41.65
N HIS A 5 23.76 -14.90 41.88
CA HIS A 5 23.53 -15.95 40.89
C HIS A 5 22.03 -16.22 40.70
N SER A 6 21.28 -16.23 41.81
CA SER A 6 19.82 -16.41 41.81
C SER A 6 19.10 -15.29 41.06
N LEU A 7 19.53 -14.04 41.25
CA LEU A 7 18.94 -12.88 40.58
C LEU A 7 19.17 -12.91 39.05
N LEU A 8 20.36 -13.30 38.61
CA LEU A 8 20.70 -13.38 37.20
C LEU A 8 19.91 -14.48 36.49
N GLU A 9 19.76 -15.64 37.15
CA GLU A 9 18.97 -16.76 36.64
C GLU A 9 17.47 -16.44 36.61
N SER A 10 16.97 -15.72 37.63
CA SER A 10 15.59 -15.22 37.71
C SER A 10 15.28 -14.23 36.58
N THR A 11 16.19 -13.29 36.32
CA THR A 11 16.04 -12.30 35.25
C THR A 11 16.06 -12.95 33.86
N GLY A 12 16.95 -13.93 33.64
CA GLY A 12 17.00 -14.69 32.40
C GLY A 12 15.71 -15.47 32.13
N LYS A 13 15.17 -16.13 33.17
CA LYS A 13 13.88 -16.84 33.09
C LYS A 13 12.72 -15.88 32.81
N ALA A 14 12.70 -14.71 33.43
CA ALA A 14 11.67 -13.70 33.22
C ALA A 14 11.67 -13.15 31.77
N ILE A 15 12.85 -12.87 31.21
CA ILE A 15 12.98 -12.40 29.82
C ILE A 15 12.54 -13.49 28.83
N LEU A 16 12.96 -14.73 29.07
CA LEU A 16 12.58 -15.86 28.22
C LEU A 16 11.06 -16.09 28.25
N HIS A 17 10.45 -16.02 29.43
CA HIS A 17 9.01 -16.13 29.59
C HIS A 17 8.26 -14.98 28.89
N ASN A 18 8.73 -13.74 29.01
CA ASN A 18 8.14 -12.60 28.32
C ASN A 18 8.18 -12.76 26.79
N SER A 19 9.33 -13.20 26.25
CA SER A 19 9.50 -13.48 24.82
C SER A 19 8.56 -14.58 24.33
N GLN A 20 8.42 -15.67 25.09
CA GLN A 20 7.51 -16.77 24.76
C GLN A 20 6.03 -16.34 24.80
N GLN A 21 5.65 -15.51 25.78
CA GLN A 21 4.30 -14.93 25.87
C GLN A 21 4.00 -14.03 24.66
N LEU A 22 4.93 -13.15 24.29
CA LEU A 22 4.79 -12.28 23.12
C LEU A 22 4.67 -13.10 21.83
N THR A 23 5.47 -14.16 21.68
CA THR A 23 5.42 -15.04 20.50
C THR A 23 4.07 -15.75 20.41
N SER A 24 3.56 -16.24 21.54
CA SER A 24 2.26 -16.92 21.62
C SER A 24 1.10 -15.95 21.32
N GLN A 25 1.20 -14.71 21.80
CA GLN A 25 0.21 -13.67 21.52
C GLN A 25 0.20 -13.31 20.03
N LEU A 26 1.38 -13.18 19.41
CA LEU A 26 1.50 -12.89 17.98
C LEU A 26 0.94 -14.02 17.12
N ALA A 27 1.19 -15.28 17.49
CA ALA A 27 0.63 -16.44 16.79
C ALA A 27 -0.90 -16.43 16.80
N ARG A 28 -1.51 -16.22 17.98
CA ARG A 28 -2.98 -16.12 18.11
C ARG A 28 -3.55 -14.97 17.31
N GLN A 29 -2.90 -13.81 17.33
CA GLN A 29 -3.37 -12.64 16.58
C GLN A 29 -3.35 -12.90 15.06
N LEU A 30 -2.37 -13.66 14.56
CA LEU A 30 -2.31 -14.06 13.16
C LEU A 30 -3.42 -15.06 12.81
N GLU A 31 -3.65 -16.06 13.66
CA GLU A 31 -4.72 -17.05 13.47
C GLU A 31 -6.12 -16.42 13.47
N GLU A 32 -6.36 -15.48 14.38
CA GLU A 32 -7.62 -14.72 14.44
C GLU A 32 -7.81 -13.87 13.18
N GLY A 33 -6.76 -13.19 12.70
CA GLY A 33 -6.82 -12.43 11.47
C GLY A 33 -7.11 -13.29 10.24
N ILE A 34 -6.52 -14.49 10.17
CA ILE A 34 -6.80 -15.45 9.08
C ILE A 34 -8.26 -15.93 9.14
N ARG A 35 -8.78 -16.22 10.34
CA ARG A 35 -10.17 -16.64 10.55
C ARG A 35 -11.16 -15.54 10.16
N ASP A 36 -10.87 -14.29 10.51
CA ASP A 36 -11.71 -13.14 10.18
C ASP A 36 -11.77 -12.90 8.66
N VAL A 37 -10.62 -13.04 7.98
CA VAL A 37 -10.55 -12.98 6.50
C VAL A 37 -11.35 -14.12 5.86
N GLN A 38 -11.25 -15.34 6.39
CA GLN A 38 -12.02 -16.48 5.89
C GLN A 38 -13.53 -16.28 6.09
N SER A 39 -13.96 -15.76 7.24
CA SER A 39 -15.38 -15.45 7.50
C SER A 39 -15.91 -14.35 6.57
N SER A 40 -15.10 -13.30 6.33
CA SER A 40 -15.45 -12.25 5.37
C SER A 40 -15.58 -12.79 3.95
N LEU A 41 -14.72 -13.73 3.55
CA LEU A 41 -14.81 -14.40 2.25
C LEU A 41 -16.08 -15.25 2.15
N ASP A 42 -16.36 -16.05 3.17
CA ASP A 42 -17.56 -16.91 3.23
C ASP A 42 -18.86 -16.09 3.13
N ALA A 43 -18.94 -14.94 3.81
CA ALA A 43 -20.08 -14.02 3.72
C ALA A 43 -20.30 -13.47 2.30
N LEU A 44 -19.24 -13.29 1.51
CA LEU A 44 -19.31 -12.85 0.12
C LEU A 44 -19.77 -13.99 -0.81
N LEU A 45 -19.33 -15.23 -0.57
CA LEU A 45 -19.82 -16.40 -1.31
C LEU A 45 -21.29 -16.71 -1.02
N GLN A 46 -21.81 -16.36 0.16
CA GLN A 46 -23.22 -16.54 0.54
C GLN A 46 -24.17 -15.46 -0.06
N GLY A 47 -23.70 -14.56 -0.93
CA GLY A 47 -24.56 -13.71 -1.75
C GLY A 47 -25.30 -12.58 -1.02
N ARG A 48 -24.80 -12.10 0.13
CA ARG A 48 -25.50 -11.13 1.01
C ARG A 48 -25.27 -9.65 0.75
N THR A 49 -24.88 -9.23 -0.47
CA THR A 49 -24.95 -7.82 -0.87
C THR A 49 -25.42 -7.67 -2.32
N PRO A 50 -26.53 -6.95 -2.58
CA PRO A 50 -26.95 -6.68 -3.96
C PRO A 50 -25.98 -5.69 -4.62
N ILE A 51 -25.38 -6.10 -5.74
CA ILE A 51 -24.63 -5.21 -6.63
C ILE A 51 -25.69 -4.45 -7.46
N THR A 52 -25.95 -3.18 -7.13
CA THR A 52 -26.83 -2.32 -7.94
C THR A 52 -26.15 -2.01 -9.26
N PHE A 53 -26.43 -2.82 -10.28
CA PHE A 53 -26.06 -2.55 -11.67
C PHE A 53 -26.97 -1.44 -12.22
N THR A 54 -26.54 -0.19 -12.10
CA THR A 54 -27.18 0.94 -12.81
C THR A 54 -26.76 0.89 -14.28
N GLY A 55 -27.51 0.13 -15.07
CA GLY A 55 -27.39 0.10 -16.52
C GLY A 55 -28.22 1.24 -17.12
N TYR A 56 -27.55 2.25 -17.66
CA TYR A 56 -28.19 3.17 -18.61
C TYR A 56 -28.19 2.50 -19.99
N PHE A 57 -29.34 1.93 -20.36
CA PHE A 57 -29.68 1.65 -21.75
C PHE A 57 -30.29 2.92 -22.35
N GLY A 58 -29.65 3.49 -23.37
CA GLY A 58 -30.20 4.56 -24.18
C GLY A 58 -30.10 4.17 -25.67
N PRO A 59 -31.21 4.10 -26.42
CA PRO A 59 -31.21 3.88 -27.85
C PRO A 59 -31.02 5.22 -28.58
N GLY A 60 -30.09 5.31 -29.52
CA GLY A 60 -29.91 6.50 -30.35
C GLY A 60 -29.01 6.24 -31.55
N PRO A 61 -29.29 6.86 -32.71
CA PRO A 61 -29.24 6.19 -34.00
C PRO A 61 -27.95 6.45 -34.79
N SER A 62 -27.64 5.49 -35.67
CA SER A 62 -26.66 5.63 -36.75
C SER A 62 -27.02 6.78 -37.69
N PRO A 63 -26.02 7.42 -38.30
CA PRO A 63 -26.07 7.53 -39.75
C PRO A 63 -24.73 7.14 -40.39
N GLY A 64 -24.78 6.12 -41.25
CA GLY A 64 -24.33 6.22 -42.64
C GLY A 64 -22.82 6.09 -42.94
N PRO A 65 -22.47 5.39 -44.04
CA PRO A 65 -21.09 4.99 -44.34
C PRO A 65 -20.36 6.05 -45.16
N SER A 66 -19.08 6.29 -44.86
CA SER A 66 -18.12 6.83 -45.82
C SER A 66 -16.93 5.87 -45.92
N GLN A 67 -17.12 4.89 -46.79
CA GLN A 67 -16.07 4.31 -47.65
C GLN A 67 -15.32 5.47 -48.33
N VAL A 68 -14.00 5.52 -48.59
CA VAL A 68 -12.89 4.57 -48.80
C VAL A 68 -11.62 5.45 -49.06
N PRO A 69 -10.48 4.98 -49.59
CA PRO A 69 -9.52 4.01 -49.07
C PRO A 69 -8.07 4.56 -49.14
N GLY A 70 -7.20 4.12 -48.23
CA GLY A 70 -5.75 4.38 -48.32
C GLY A 70 -4.98 3.13 -47.96
N LEU A 71 -4.75 2.26 -48.95
CA LEU A 71 -3.81 1.14 -48.84
C LEU A 71 -2.39 1.69 -48.62
N VAL A 72 -1.84 1.46 -47.43
CA VAL A 72 -0.42 1.24 -47.25
C VAL A 72 -0.23 -0.12 -46.58
N PRO A 73 0.33 -1.12 -47.29
CA PRO A 73 0.75 -2.39 -46.70
C PRO A 73 2.11 -2.20 -46.02
N GLY A 74 2.26 -2.72 -44.80
CA GLY A 74 3.56 -2.93 -44.20
C GLY A 74 4.00 -1.83 -43.25
N LEU A 75 3.55 -1.93 -42.01
CA LEU A 75 4.39 -2.08 -40.83
C LEU A 75 3.43 -2.54 -39.72
N ASP A 76 3.45 -3.84 -39.43
CA ASP A 76 2.93 -4.42 -38.20
C ASP A 76 3.59 -3.69 -37.01
N GLN A 77 3.00 -2.57 -36.60
CA GLN A 77 3.10 -2.15 -35.22
C GLN A 77 2.12 -3.02 -34.46
N PRO A 78 2.56 -3.95 -33.59
CA PRO A 78 1.70 -4.40 -32.52
C PRO A 78 1.48 -3.20 -31.62
N SER A 79 0.50 -2.36 -31.95
CA SER A 79 -0.13 -1.47 -31.01
C SER A 79 -0.76 -2.39 -29.97
N LEU A 80 0.05 -2.75 -28.96
CA LEU A 80 -0.38 -3.37 -27.72
C LEU A 80 -1.62 -2.60 -27.29
N GLN A 81 -2.79 -3.18 -27.53
CA GLN A 81 -4.04 -2.66 -27.01
C GLN A 81 -3.83 -2.52 -25.51
N ALA A 82 -3.63 -1.28 -25.06
CA ALA A 82 -3.66 -0.99 -23.64
C ALA A 82 -5.01 -1.55 -23.16
N PRO A 83 -5.03 -2.46 -22.17
CA PRO A 83 -6.28 -3.03 -21.69
C PRO A 83 -7.21 -1.86 -21.35
N ALA A 84 -8.43 -1.88 -21.89
CA ALA A 84 -9.40 -0.79 -21.76
C ALA A 84 -9.91 -0.55 -20.32
N GLY A 85 -9.27 -1.17 -19.32
CA GLY A 85 -9.56 -1.06 -17.90
C GLY A 85 -8.30 -0.77 -17.07
N PRO A 86 -8.45 -0.34 -15.81
CA PRO A 86 -7.32 -0.10 -14.92
C PRO A 86 -6.46 -1.38 -14.77
N PRO A 87 -5.11 -1.27 -14.72
CA PRO A 87 -4.28 -2.40 -14.37
C PRO A 87 -4.65 -2.84 -12.96
N ILE A 88 -5.10 -4.09 -12.82
CA ILE A 88 -5.46 -4.66 -11.52
C ILE A 88 -4.16 -5.06 -10.82
N ILE A 89 -3.67 -4.17 -9.96
CA ILE A 89 -2.52 -4.48 -9.11
C ILE A 89 -3.04 -5.26 -7.91
N THR A 90 -2.61 -6.53 -7.79
CA THR A 90 -3.00 -7.46 -6.71
C THR A 90 -2.14 -7.31 -5.46
N GLY A 91 -0.99 -6.66 -5.56
CA GLY A 91 -0.08 -6.36 -4.46
C GLY A 91 0.95 -5.32 -4.86
N LEU A 92 1.34 -4.45 -3.93
CA LEU A 92 2.46 -3.55 -4.15
C LEU A 92 3.78 -4.27 -3.84
N PRO A 93 4.82 -4.12 -4.67
CA PRO A 93 6.11 -4.77 -4.50
C PRO A 93 6.73 -4.43 -3.15
N LYS A 94 7.53 -5.35 -2.62
CA LYS A 94 8.16 -5.17 -1.32
C LYS A 94 9.22 -4.07 -1.42
N ALA A 95 8.97 -2.95 -0.76
CA ALA A 95 9.94 -1.87 -0.57
C ALA A 95 10.61 -2.02 0.79
N PHE A 96 11.93 -1.88 0.81
CA PHE A 96 12.72 -1.97 2.04
C PHE A 96 13.25 -0.62 2.48
N THR A 97 13.41 0.31 1.55
CA THR A 97 13.91 1.67 1.81
C THR A 97 12.85 2.74 1.57
N VAL A 98 13.04 3.93 2.16
CA VAL A 98 12.18 5.09 1.87
C VAL A 98 12.31 5.49 0.40
N GLN A 99 13.50 5.34 -0.18
CA GLN A 99 13.75 5.56 -1.60
C GLN A 99 12.93 4.62 -2.48
N ASP A 100 12.85 3.33 -2.15
CA ASP A 100 12.01 2.36 -2.89
C ASP A 100 10.53 2.75 -2.83
N VAL A 101 10.06 3.19 -1.66
CA VAL A 101 8.68 3.66 -1.48
C VAL A 101 8.42 4.92 -2.30
N TRP A 102 9.39 5.83 -2.42
CA TRP A 102 9.25 7.02 -3.26
C TRP A 102 9.26 6.70 -4.75
N LYS A 103 10.17 5.82 -5.20
CA LYS A 103 10.21 5.34 -6.60
C LYS A 103 8.89 4.70 -7.03
N GLN A 104 8.27 3.93 -6.14
CA GLN A 104 6.91 3.41 -6.37
C GLN A 104 5.88 4.49 -6.68
N TRP A 105 6.00 5.65 -6.02
CA TRP A 105 5.10 6.77 -6.22
C TRP A 105 5.37 7.50 -7.55
N ALA A 106 6.62 7.91 -7.78
CA ALA A 106 6.98 8.82 -8.86
C ALA A 106 7.29 8.12 -10.20
N GLU A 107 8.06 7.05 -10.18
CA GLU A 107 8.63 6.43 -11.40
C GLU A 107 7.97 5.09 -11.76
N GLY A 108 7.43 4.40 -10.75
CA GLY A 108 7.10 2.98 -10.84
C GLY A 108 8.21 2.12 -10.25
N PHE A 109 7.88 0.88 -9.90
CA PHE A 109 8.81 0.00 -9.18
C PHE A 109 8.53 -1.46 -9.47
N ALA A 110 9.59 -2.25 -9.66
CA ALA A 110 9.52 -3.69 -9.93
C ALA A 110 8.55 -4.08 -11.06
N GLY A 111 8.59 -3.32 -12.18
CA GLY A 111 7.75 -3.54 -13.34
C GLY A 111 6.29 -3.07 -13.20
N GLN A 112 5.93 -2.45 -12.07
CA GLN A 112 4.64 -1.78 -11.90
C GLN A 112 4.73 -0.30 -12.29
N PRO A 113 3.65 0.28 -12.86
CA PRO A 113 3.62 1.70 -13.19
C PRO A 113 3.65 2.58 -11.95
N ALA A 114 4.01 3.85 -12.13
CA ALA A 114 4.01 4.85 -11.08
C ALA A 114 2.63 4.95 -10.39
N ILE A 115 2.62 4.87 -9.06
CA ILE A 115 1.39 4.96 -8.26
C ILE A 115 0.72 6.33 -8.42
N GLN A 116 1.49 7.39 -8.64
CA GLN A 116 0.93 8.70 -8.95
C GLN A 116 0.07 8.66 -10.21
N GLY A 117 0.61 8.15 -11.32
CA GLY A 117 -0.14 8.02 -12.58
C GLY A 117 -1.35 7.08 -12.46
N LEU A 118 -1.26 6.06 -11.60
CA LEU A 118 -2.37 5.17 -11.28
C LEU A 118 -3.51 5.91 -10.56
N GLU A 119 -3.18 6.72 -9.54
CA GLU A 119 -4.15 7.53 -8.81
C GLU A 119 -4.80 8.58 -9.69
N GLU A 120 -4.03 9.28 -10.52
CA GLU A 120 -4.54 10.32 -11.42
C GLU A 120 -5.49 9.75 -12.48
N ARG A 121 -5.16 8.59 -13.06
CA ARG A 121 -5.90 8.01 -14.18
C ARG A 121 -7.10 7.18 -13.73
N TRP A 122 -7.00 6.47 -12.62
CA TRP A 122 -8.01 5.48 -12.22
C TRP A 122 -8.50 5.61 -10.76
N GLY A 123 -7.88 6.47 -9.95
CA GLY A 123 -8.24 6.66 -8.54
C GLY A 123 -8.29 5.34 -7.76
N ALA A 124 -9.31 5.11 -6.94
CA ALA A 124 -9.40 3.86 -6.18
C ALA A 124 -9.59 2.58 -7.04
N ARG A 125 -9.91 2.69 -8.33
CA ARG A 125 -10.30 1.56 -9.18
C ARG A 125 -9.14 0.61 -9.52
N TRP A 126 -7.89 1.08 -9.48
CA TRP A 126 -6.71 0.21 -9.67
C TRP A 126 -6.37 -0.62 -8.42
N ARG A 127 -7.05 -0.37 -7.28
CA ARG A 127 -6.87 -1.08 -6.00
C ARG A 127 -8.15 -1.81 -5.54
N PRO A 128 -8.67 -2.80 -6.27
CA PRO A 128 -9.88 -3.49 -5.84
C PRO A 128 -9.67 -4.31 -4.55
N GLY A 129 -8.47 -4.90 -4.36
CA GLY A 129 -8.17 -5.80 -3.24
C GLY A 129 -7.87 -5.09 -1.90
N ASN A 130 -8.37 -5.66 -0.80
CA ASN A 130 -8.14 -5.12 0.56
C ASN A 130 -6.66 -5.10 0.95
N ALA A 131 -5.87 -6.11 0.56
CA ALA A 131 -4.43 -6.13 0.82
C ALA A 131 -3.72 -4.92 0.20
N VAL A 132 -4.08 -4.58 -1.05
CA VAL A 132 -3.52 -3.44 -1.80
C VAL A 132 -3.97 -2.12 -1.18
N LYS A 133 -5.24 -2.01 -0.77
CA LYS A 133 -5.75 -0.84 -0.05
C LYS A 133 -4.98 -0.62 1.26
N VAL A 134 -4.75 -1.68 2.06
CA VAL A 134 -3.99 -1.58 3.31
C VAL A 134 -2.54 -1.17 3.05
N GLN A 135 -1.87 -1.78 2.06
CA GLN A 135 -0.51 -1.42 1.70
C GLN A 135 -0.41 0.03 1.21
N PHE A 136 -1.35 0.45 0.36
CA PHE A 136 -1.46 1.83 -0.11
C PHE A 136 -1.65 2.79 1.06
N CYS A 137 -2.63 2.56 1.95
CA CYS A 137 -2.89 3.43 3.10
C CYS A 137 -1.69 3.53 4.05
N ARG A 138 -0.89 2.46 4.20
CA ARG A 138 0.34 2.50 4.99
C ARG A 138 1.42 3.33 4.29
N ARG A 139 1.67 3.09 3.00
CA ARG A 139 2.71 3.78 2.21
C ARG A 139 2.37 5.25 1.95
N LYS A 140 1.08 5.60 1.85
CA LYS A 140 0.59 6.97 1.72
C LYS A 140 1.05 7.87 2.86
N VAL A 141 1.22 7.34 4.07
CA VAL A 141 1.78 8.12 5.19
C VAL A 141 3.19 8.61 4.89
N ILE A 142 4.00 7.80 4.19
CA ILE A 142 5.37 8.15 3.81
C ILE A 142 5.35 9.13 2.64
N TRP A 143 4.54 8.87 1.60
CA TRP A 143 4.41 9.80 0.46
C TRP A 143 3.92 11.18 0.91
N ASP A 144 2.86 11.24 1.72
CA ASP A 144 2.35 12.50 2.28
C ASP A 144 3.42 13.22 3.11
N ALA A 145 4.27 12.48 3.84
CA ALA A 145 5.35 13.05 4.64
C ALA A 145 6.55 13.55 3.80
N LEU A 146 6.80 12.95 2.63
CA LEU A 146 7.78 13.42 1.64
C LEU A 146 7.24 14.66 0.93
N LEU A 147 6.03 14.58 0.37
CA LEU A 147 5.36 15.69 -0.30
C LEU A 147 5.25 16.91 0.63
N GLY A 148 4.92 16.71 1.91
CA GLY A 148 4.89 17.80 2.88
C GLY A 148 6.24 18.48 3.13
N ARG A 149 7.36 17.75 3.03
CA ARG A 149 8.72 18.31 3.13
C ARG A 149 9.12 19.04 1.86
N ILE A 150 8.79 18.47 0.71
CA ILE A 150 9.05 19.11 -0.59
C ILE A 150 8.28 20.43 -0.67
N ALA A 151 7.02 20.46 -0.22
CA ALA A 151 6.22 21.68 -0.13
C ALA A 151 6.79 22.72 0.86
N GLN A 152 7.63 22.31 1.82
CA GLN A 152 8.38 23.21 2.71
C GLN A 152 9.67 23.74 2.09
N GLY A 153 9.95 23.41 0.81
CA GLY A 153 11.13 23.87 0.07
C GLY A 153 12.34 22.94 0.18
N LYS A 154 12.20 21.74 0.76
CA LYS A 154 13.29 20.75 0.79
C LYS A 154 13.40 20.03 -0.55
N SER A 155 14.63 19.66 -0.90
CA SER A 155 14.85 18.77 -2.05
C SER A 155 14.30 17.37 -1.77
N GLU A 156 14.01 16.62 -2.83
CA GLU A 156 13.55 15.24 -2.73
C GLU A 156 14.56 14.38 -1.95
N GLU A 157 15.83 14.51 -2.29
CA GLU A 157 16.93 13.74 -1.70
C GLU A 157 17.08 14.03 -0.21
N GLU A 158 16.97 15.31 0.17
CA GLU A 158 17.01 15.73 1.56
C GLU A 158 15.81 15.20 2.35
N ALA A 159 14.61 15.26 1.76
CA ALA A 159 13.40 14.74 2.40
C ALA A 159 13.47 13.21 2.60
N ILE A 160 14.02 12.48 1.64
CA ILE A 160 14.28 11.04 1.74
C ILE A 160 15.32 10.76 2.83
N ALA A 161 16.44 11.49 2.83
CA ALA A 161 17.50 11.34 3.82
C ALA A 161 16.98 11.57 5.24
N GLU A 162 16.19 12.61 5.47
CA GLU A 162 15.59 12.86 6.78
C GLU A 162 14.69 11.72 7.26
N LEU A 163 13.85 11.17 6.38
CA LEU A 163 12.96 10.07 6.72
C LEU A 163 13.74 8.77 6.97
N GLU A 164 14.85 8.57 6.26
CA GLU A 164 15.75 7.44 6.46
C GLU A 164 16.50 7.55 7.80
N VAL A 165 16.96 8.75 8.17
CA VAL A 165 17.51 9.02 9.51
C VAL A 165 16.45 8.78 10.59
N LEU A 166 15.20 9.22 10.36
CA LEU A 166 14.10 8.97 11.31
C LEU A 166 13.76 7.48 11.47
N ARG A 167 13.93 6.70 10.40
CA ARG A 167 13.79 5.24 10.40
C ARG A 167 14.88 4.60 11.25
N ALA A 168 16.09 5.15 11.26
CA ALA A 168 17.21 4.69 12.09
C ALA A 168 17.45 3.17 11.94
N GLY A 169 17.44 2.67 10.70
CA GLY A 169 17.62 1.25 10.38
C GLY A 169 16.42 0.34 10.68
N LYS A 170 15.33 0.84 11.28
CA LYS A 170 14.11 0.05 11.58
C LYS A 170 13.32 -0.25 10.31
N SER A 171 12.27 -1.06 10.41
CA SER A 171 11.43 -1.37 9.25
C SER A 171 10.61 -0.16 8.77
N VAL A 172 10.22 -0.16 7.50
CA VAL A 172 9.35 0.86 6.89
C VAL A 172 8.00 0.97 7.63
N ASN A 173 7.45 -0.14 8.13
CA ASN A 173 6.22 -0.12 8.92
C ASN A 173 6.41 0.62 10.26
N GLN A 174 7.54 0.42 10.93
CA GLN A 174 7.88 1.16 12.16
C GLN A 174 8.04 2.66 11.89
N LEU A 175 8.56 3.04 10.71
CA LEU A 175 8.58 4.45 10.30
C LEU A 175 7.16 5.01 10.15
N VAL A 176 6.23 4.27 9.52
CA VAL A 176 4.81 4.67 9.40
C VAL A 176 4.18 4.93 10.77
N ASP A 177 4.39 4.01 11.72
CA ASP A 177 3.83 4.14 13.08
C ASP A 177 4.43 5.36 13.81
N LYS A 178 5.73 5.58 13.66
CA LYS A 178 6.43 6.75 14.22
C LYS A 178 5.91 8.06 13.63
N LEU A 179 5.65 8.10 12.32
CA LEU A 179 5.06 9.28 11.66
C LEU A 179 3.64 9.55 12.14
N ARG A 180 2.81 8.51 12.29
CA ARG A 180 1.46 8.63 12.86
C ARG A 180 1.50 9.14 14.30
N GLN A 181 2.41 8.62 15.12
CA GLN A 181 2.58 9.06 16.51
C GLN A 181 3.00 10.53 16.59
N ARG A 182 3.96 10.98 15.76
CA ARG A 182 4.37 12.39 15.70
C ARG A 182 3.24 13.32 15.30
N ARG A 183 2.44 12.94 14.28
CA ARG A 183 1.28 13.73 13.85
C ARG A 183 0.24 13.85 14.95
N ARG A 184 -0.03 12.76 15.69
CA ARG A 184 -0.93 12.78 16.86
C ARG A 184 -0.40 13.74 17.93
N ARG A 185 0.87 13.63 18.32
CA ARG A 185 1.46 14.53 19.34
C ARG A 185 1.35 15.99 18.94
N HIS A 186 1.71 16.32 17.70
CA HIS A 186 1.61 17.70 17.20
C HIS A 186 0.16 18.23 17.23
N ARG A 187 -0.84 17.38 16.99
CA ARG A 187 -2.24 17.81 17.09
C ARG A 187 -2.66 18.15 18.52
N HIS A 188 -2.19 17.39 19.51
CA HIS A 188 -2.53 17.63 20.93
C HIS A 188 -1.67 18.73 21.57
N SER A 189 -0.59 19.19 20.93
CA SER A 189 0.25 20.29 21.45
C SER A 189 -0.21 21.67 20.97
N VAL A 190 -1.22 21.74 20.09
CA VAL A 190 -1.75 23.00 19.52
C VAL A 190 -3.18 23.28 20.01
N GLU A 191 -3.75 22.37 20.81
CA GLU A 191 -4.95 22.60 21.65
C GLU A 191 -4.52 23.03 23.05
#